data_AF-A0A8T0GVE5-F1
#
_entry.id   AF-A0A8T0GVE5-F1
#
_cell.length_a   1.000
_cell.length_b   1.000
_cell.length_c   1.000
_cell.angle_alpha   90.00
_cell.angle_beta   90.00
_cell.angle_gamma   90.00
#
_symmetry.space_group_name_H-M   'P 1'
#
loop_
_entity.id
_entity.type
_entity.pdbx_description
1 polymer ?
#
loop_
_entity_poly.entity_id
_entity_poly.type
_entity_poly.pdbx_seq_one_letter_code
_entity_poly.pdbx_strand_id
1 'polypeptide(L)'
;MARLFCNAVLALVFVLFCFRGGSGALEKPGGCRQSEIPLIRNLSEQGYDSYSLSFGLSHKTVAGAVHHGMKEIEVWIQTIAPHGRSPIHRHACEEVVIILKGYGTFYLSDGHDPDVPGKPKEIPIYPNSTFSVPVNSVHQVWNTHEAEDLQFMVAISRPPMELFVYRNWSTPHNEAILEEIKWNKLKSSSELKQCKEPELKDEL
;
A
#
# COMPACT_ATOMS: atom_id res chain seq x y z
N MET A 1 31.22 -83.76 -25.45
CA MET A 1 31.25 -82.98 -26.71
C MET A 1 31.36 -81.52 -26.33
N ALA A 2 32.57 -80.95 -26.33
CA ALA A 2 33.12 -80.09 -27.39
C ALA A 2 32.43 -78.70 -27.44
N ARG A 3 33.06 -77.52 -27.46
CA ARG A 3 34.45 -77.04 -27.49
C ARG A 3 34.41 -75.50 -27.31
N LEU A 4 35.47 -74.94 -26.70
CA LEU A 4 36.22 -73.70 -27.01
C LEU A 4 35.58 -72.28 -27.13
N PHE A 5 36.18 -71.37 -26.32
CA PHE A 5 36.72 -70.00 -26.56
C PHE A 5 35.92 -68.89 -27.28
N CYS A 6 36.04 -67.68 -26.69
CA CYS A 6 36.52 -66.43 -27.33
C CYS A 6 35.57 -65.23 -27.10
N ASN A 7 36.00 -64.23 -26.31
CA ASN A 7 36.18 -62.83 -26.74
C ASN A 7 36.41 -61.91 -25.53
N ALA A 8 37.66 -61.44 -25.41
CA ALA A 8 37.96 -60.13 -24.85
C ALA A 8 37.44 -59.03 -25.81
N VAL A 9 37.38 -57.79 -25.31
CA VAL A 9 36.96 -56.53 -25.97
C VAL A 9 35.52 -56.08 -25.65
N LEU A 10 35.38 -55.41 -24.50
CA LEU A 10 34.63 -54.15 -24.34
C LEU A 10 35.12 -53.49 -23.03
N ALA A 11 36.25 -52.78 -23.07
CA ALA A 11 36.29 -51.31 -23.09
C ALA A 11 35.63 -50.70 -21.82
N LEU A 12 36.39 -50.44 -20.75
CA LEU A 12 37.18 -49.20 -20.55
C LEU A 12 36.33 -47.93 -20.68
N VAL A 13 35.47 -47.65 -19.70
CA VAL A 13 34.87 -46.32 -19.51
C VAL A 13 34.61 -46.07 -18.01
N PHE A 14 35.36 -45.12 -17.44
CA PHE A 14 35.15 -44.42 -16.17
C PHE A 14 35.36 -45.16 -14.83
N VAL A 15 36.59 -45.64 -14.62
CA VAL A 15 37.24 -45.51 -13.30
C VAL A 15 37.94 -44.14 -13.31
N LEU A 16 37.61 -43.30 -12.31
CA LEU A 16 38.04 -41.91 -12.08
C LEU A 16 37.55 -40.84 -13.08
N PHE A 17 36.44 -40.17 -12.73
CA PHE A 17 36.43 -38.72 -12.76
C PHE A 17 35.88 -38.17 -11.44
N CYS A 18 36.71 -37.32 -10.84
CA CYS A 18 36.55 -36.65 -9.57
C CYS A 18 35.29 -35.76 -9.51
N PHE A 19 35.03 -35.30 -8.28
CA PHE A 19 34.30 -34.08 -7.89
C PHE A 19 32.87 -34.22 -7.37
N ARG A 20 32.77 -34.00 -6.05
CA ARG A 20 31.76 -33.14 -5.40
C ARG A 20 30.30 -33.38 -5.78
N GLY A 21 29.69 -34.40 -5.19
CA GLY A 21 28.25 -34.39 -4.90
C GLY A 21 28.03 -33.77 -3.52
N GLY A 22 27.85 -32.45 -3.46
CA GLY A 22 27.58 -31.74 -2.21
C GLY A 22 26.29 -32.22 -1.54
N SER A 23 26.26 -32.17 -0.21
CA SER A 23 25.03 -32.23 0.58
C SER A 23 24.08 -31.15 0.07
N GLY A 24 23.10 -31.52 -0.74
CA GLY A 24 21.96 -30.69 -1.04
C GLY A 24 21.16 -30.52 0.24
N ALA A 25 21.45 -29.47 1.00
CA ALA A 25 20.49 -28.93 1.93
C ALA A 25 19.22 -28.64 1.13
N LEU A 26 18.14 -29.34 1.44
CA LEU A 26 16.83 -29.05 0.91
C LEU A 26 16.45 -27.65 1.42
N GLU A 27 16.75 -26.61 0.65
CA GLU A 27 16.26 -25.27 0.93
C GLU A 27 14.74 -25.33 0.88
N LYS A 28 14.12 -25.19 2.05
CA LYS A 28 12.68 -24.95 2.16
C LYS A 28 12.39 -23.69 1.31
N PRO A 29 11.38 -23.73 0.42
CA PRO A 29 11.01 -22.55 -0.35
C PRO A 29 10.67 -21.42 0.62
N GLY A 30 11.24 -20.24 0.35
CA GLY A 30 11.25 -19.08 1.24
C GLY A 30 9.84 -18.62 1.61
N GLY A 31 9.38 -19.07 2.77
CA GLY A 31 8.30 -18.42 3.49
C GLY A 31 8.78 -17.04 3.94
N CYS A 32 7.92 -16.04 3.77
CA CYS A 32 8.14 -14.69 4.27
C CYS A 32 8.49 -14.77 5.77
N ARG A 33 9.74 -14.53 6.15
CA ARG A 33 10.07 -14.41 7.57
C ARG A 33 9.50 -13.07 8.03
N GLN A 34 8.69 -13.08 9.08
CA GLN A 34 8.30 -11.88 9.86
C GLN A 34 9.50 -11.05 10.38
N SER A 35 10.74 -11.44 10.08
CA SER A 35 11.98 -10.92 10.66
C SER A 35 12.55 -9.67 10.01
N GLU A 36 11.96 -9.12 8.94
CA GLU A 36 12.54 -7.97 8.22
C GLU A 36 11.87 -6.62 8.54
N ILE A 37 10.65 -6.60 9.11
CA ILE A 37 10.00 -5.37 9.57
C ILE A 37 10.21 -5.25 11.08
N PRO A 38 10.89 -4.20 11.58
CA PRO A 38 11.10 -4.05 13.01
C PRO A 38 9.77 -3.79 13.73
N LEU A 39 9.61 -4.42 14.89
CA LEU A 39 8.42 -4.29 15.75
C LEU A 39 8.19 -2.84 16.20
N ILE A 40 9.27 -2.12 16.51
CA ILE A 40 9.25 -0.71 16.88
C ILE A 40 9.93 0.07 15.76
N ARG A 41 9.25 1.11 15.27
CA ARG A 41 9.76 2.02 14.24
C ARG A 41 9.80 3.46 14.76
N ASN A 42 10.93 4.13 14.57
CA ASN A 42 11.03 5.56 14.80
C ASN A 42 10.47 6.31 13.58
N LEU A 43 9.27 6.89 13.69
CA LEU A 43 8.64 7.61 12.58
C LEU A 43 9.43 8.85 12.14
N SER A 44 10.31 9.39 12.98
CA SER A 44 11.18 10.52 12.63
C SER A 44 12.28 10.15 11.64
N GLU A 45 12.64 8.86 11.57
CA GLU A 45 13.66 8.33 10.63
C GLU A 45 13.05 7.99 9.27
N GLN A 46 11.73 7.89 9.19
CA GLN A 46 11.00 7.73 7.93
C GLN A 46 10.77 9.10 7.29
N GLY A 47 11.20 9.26 6.04
CA GLY A 47 10.91 10.47 5.26
C GLY A 47 9.40 10.64 5.03
N TYR A 48 8.96 11.90 4.96
CA TYR A 48 7.71 12.22 4.30
C TYR A 48 7.96 12.36 2.79
N ASP A 49 6.99 12.00 1.97
CA ASP A 49 7.07 12.20 0.54
C ASP A 49 5.77 12.86 0.05
N SER A 50 5.90 13.85 -0.83
CA SER A 50 4.76 14.50 -1.48
C SER A 50 4.24 13.68 -2.66
N TYR A 51 4.99 12.67 -3.12
CA TYR A 51 4.69 11.83 -4.28
C TYR A 51 4.34 12.66 -5.54
N SER A 52 4.93 13.87 -5.63
CA SER A 52 4.62 14.86 -6.65
C SER A 52 3.10 15.14 -6.78
N LEU A 53 2.37 15.12 -5.67
CA LEU A 53 0.96 15.49 -5.62
C LEU A 53 0.86 17.02 -5.61
N SER A 54 0.27 17.57 -6.66
CA SER A 54 0.24 19.01 -6.99
C SER A 54 -0.64 19.88 -6.07
N PHE A 55 -0.97 19.41 -4.87
CA PHE A 55 -1.93 20.07 -3.96
C PHE A 55 -1.38 20.31 -2.54
N GLY A 56 -0.07 20.31 -2.36
CA GLY A 56 0.55 20.60 -1.05
C GLY A 56 0.38 19.48 -0.01
N LEU A 57 0.02 18.27 -0.44
CA LEU A 57 -0.11 17.10 0.43
C LEU A 57 1.25 16.40 0.58
N SER A 58 1.63 16.13 1.81
CA SER A 58 2.76 15.32 2.21
C SER A 58 2.26 14.10 2.98
N HIS A 59 2.77 12.91 2.64
CA HIS A 59 2.25 11.64 3.14
C HIS A 59 3.36 10.79 3.77
N LYS A 60 2.96 10.02 4.79
CA LYS A 60 3.73 8.93 5.38
C LYS A 60 2.79 7.78 5.78
N THR A 61 3.05 6.58 5.28
CA THR A 61 2.41 5.36 5.79
C THR A 61 3.09 4.93 7.10
N VAL A 62 2.37 5.03 8.22
CA VAL A 62 2.85 4.62 9.56
C VAL A 62 2.89 3.10 9.68
N ALA A 63 1.81 2.43 9.26
CA ALA A 63 1.67 0.99 9.19
C ALA A 63 0.66 0.67 8.08
N GLY A 64 1.01 -0.17 7.11
CA GLY A 64 0.15 -0.38 5.93
C GLY A 64 0.35 -1.72 5.26
N ALA A 65 -0.55 -2.07 4.35
CA ALA A 65 -0.59 -3.39 3.72
C ALA A 65 0.67 -3.66 2.90
N VAL A 66 1.03 -2.74 2.01
CA VAL A 66 2.16 -2.91 1.10
C VAL A 66 3.49 -2.84 1.82
N HIS A 67 3.67 -1.86 2.70
CA HIS A 67 4.97 -1.57 3.34
C HIS A 67 5.23 -2.40 4.60
N HIS A 68 4.17 -2.88 5.25
CA HIS A 68 4.27 -3.47 6.59
C HIS A 68 3.44 -4.75 6.78
N GLY A 69 2.78 -5.26 5.73
CA GLY A 69 2.02 -6.51 5.78
C GLY A 69 0.70 -6.43 6.57
N MET A 70 0.17 -5.23 6.81
CA MET A 70 -1.12 -5.07 7.47
C MET A 70 -2.26 -5.62 6.60
N LYS A 71 -3.30 -6.21 7.21
CA LYS A 71 -4.39 -6.87 6.47
C LYS A 71 -5.75 -6.22 6.65
N GLU A 72 -5.94 -5.51 7.75
CA GLU A 72 -7.27 -5.05 8.17
C GLU A 72 -7.33 -3.54 8.37
N ILE A 73 -6.22 -2.96 8.86
CA ILE A 73 -6.10 -1.54 9.15
C ILE A 73 -4.79 -1.00 8.58
N GLU A 74 -4.85 0.17 7.98
CA GLU A 74 -3.68 0.95 7.56
C GLU A 74 -3.75 2.36 8.14
N VAL A 75 -2.60 2.89 8.57
CA VAL A 75 -2.47 4.15 9.29
C VAL A 75 -1.52 5.08 8.54
N TRP A 76 -1.93 6.32 8.38
CA TRP A 76 -1.15 7.38 7.74
C TRP A 76 -0.96 8.58 8.65
N ILE A 77 0.12 9.32 8.45
CA ILE A 77 0.21 10.73 8.85
C ILE A 77 0.30 11.56 7.57
N GLN A 78 -0.56 12.55 7.48
CA GLN A 78 -0.59 13.49 6.37
C GLN A 78 -0.49 14.92 6.86
N THR A 79 0.21 15.73 6.07
CA THR A 79 0.30 17.17 6.24
C THR A 79 -0.15 17.84 4.96
N ILE A 80 -1.03 18.83 5.05
CA ILE A 80 -1.47 19.66 3.94
C ILE A 80 -0.97 21.08 4.19
N ALA A 81 -0.12 21.60 3.30
CA ALA A 81 0.37 22.97 3.35
C ALA A 81 -0.77 24.00 3.23
N PRO A 82 -0.56 25.28 3.62
CA PRO A 82 -1.57 26.33 3.46
C PRO A 82 -2.18 26.35 2.06
N HIS A 83 -3.50 26.47 2.01
CA HIS A 83 -4.33 26.40 0.79
C HIS A 83 -4.29 25.06 0.02
N GLY A 84 -3.51 24.08 0.47
CA GLY A 84 -3.46 22.74 -0.09
C GLY A 84 -4.73 21.93 0.19
N ARG A 85 -4.95 20.85 -0.56
CA ARG A 85 -6.15 20.00 -0.41
C ARG A 85 -5.91 18.57 -0.89
N SER A 86 -6.70 17.63 -0.37
CA SER A 86 -6.84 16.33 -1.03
C SER A 86 -7.61 16.50 -2.35
N PRO A 87 -7.54 15.54 -3.28
CA PRO A 87 -8.54 15.42 -4.34
C PRO A 87 -9.95 15.28 -3.75
N ILE A 88 -10.98 15.56 -4.56
CA ILE A 88 -12.35 15.13 -4.26
C ILE A 88 -12.40 13.64 -4.57
N HIS A 89 -12.76 12.80 -3.61
CA HIS A 89 -12.64 11.36 -3.80
C HIS A 89 -13.63 10.55 -2.96
N ARG A 90 -13.74 9.27 -3.28
CA ARG A 90 -14.41 8.25 -2.48
C ARG A 90 -13.59 6.97 -2.45
N HIS A 91 -13.88 6.10 -1.49
CA HIS A 91 -13.28 4.78 -1.35
C HIS A 91 -14.23 3.85 -0.58
N ALA A 92 -14.09 2.53 -0.77
CA ALA A 92 -15.00 1.53 -0.22
C ALA A 92 -14.51 0.94 1.13
N CYS A 93 -13.94 1.78 1.99
CA CYS A 93 -13.53 1.43 3.35
C CYS A 93 -14.03 2.46 4.37
N GLU A 94 -13.91 2.09 5.65
CA GLU A 94 -14.08 3.06 6.73
C GLU A 94 -12.80 3.90 6.81
N GLU A 95 -12.95 5.19 7.10
CA GLU A 95 -11.84 6.10 7.34
C GLU A 95 -12.12 6.94 8.59
N VAL A 96 -11.15 7.00 9.49
CA VAL A 96 -11.17 7.84 10.68
C VAL A 96 -10.01 8.81 10.61
N VAL A 97 -10.31 10.10 10.81
CA VAL A 97 -9.33 11.17 10.79
C VAL A 97 -9.25 11.82 12.16
N ILE A 98 -8.04 12.06 12.65
CA ILE A 98 -7.76 12.76 13.90
C ILE A 98 -6.87 13.97 13.57
N ILE A 99 -7.36 15.18 13.86
CA ILE A 99 -6.61 16.41 13.59
C ILE A 99 -5.60 16.65 14.70
N LEU A 100 -4.32 16.68 14.33
CA LEU A 100 -3.20 16.84 15.25
C LEU A 100 -2.80 18.32 15.39
N LYS A 101 -2.81 19.07 14.28
CA LYS A 101 -2.38 20.47 14.20
C LYS A 101 -3.12 21.20 13.08
N GLY A 102 -3.30 22.51 13.24
CA GLY A 102 -3.85 23.39 12.22
C GLY A 102 -5.37 23.30 12.09
N TYR A 103 -5.90 24.07 11.16
CA TYR A 103 -7.32 24.22 10.91
C TYR A 103 -7.62 24.01 9.42
N GLY A 104 -8.86 23.67 9.12
CA GLY A 104 -9.29 23.52 7.74
C GLY A 104 -10.79 23.34 7.62
N THR A 105 -11.20 22.90 6.44
CA THR A 105 -12.59 22.56 6.13
C THR A 105 -12.64 21.15 5.55
N PHE A 106 -13.49 20.31 6.13
CA PHE A 106 -13.89 19.02 5.59
C PHE A 106 -15.15 19.20 4.74
N TYR A 107 -15.07 18.79 3.49
CA TYR A 107 -16.17 18.83 2.53
C TYR A 107 -16.73 17.42 2.37
N LEU A 108 -18.02 17.24 2.59
CA LEU A 108 -18.70 15.94 2.52
C LEU A 108 -19.96 16.05 1.67
N SER A 109 -20.09 15.20 0.66
CA SER A 109 -21.34 15.04 -0.11
C SER A 109 -22.47 14.59 0.83
N ASP A 110 -23.67 15.12 0.63
CA ASP A 110 -24.85 14.73 1.40
C ASP A 110 -25.48 13.39 0.93
N GLY A 111 -25.00 12.83 -0.18
CA GLY A 111 -25.42 11.54 -0.72
C GLY A 111 -26.88 11.51 -1.22
N HIS A 112 -27.50 12.67 -1.45
CA HIS A 112 -28.90 12.73 -1.90
C HIS A 112 -29.07 12.47 -3.40
N ASP A 113 -28.08 12.83 -4.21
CA ASP A 113 -28.09 12.61 -5.65
C ASP A 113 -27.43 11.24 -5.97
N PRO A 114 -28.12 10.34 -6.69
CA PRO A 114 -27.60 9.01 -6.99
C PRO A 114 -26.54 9.00 -8.10
N ASP A 115 -26.41 10.09 -8.88
CA ASP A 115 -25.58 10.14 -10.08
C ASP A 115 -24.33 11.00 -9.89
N VAL A 116 -24.39 12.04 -9.06
CA VAL A 116 -23.28 12.98 -8.82
C VAL A 116 -23.08 13.28 -7.32
N PRO A 117 -21.88 13.70 -6.88
CA PRO A 117 -21.64 14.11 -5.49
C PRO A 117 -22.54 15.27 -5.01
N GLY A 118 -22.85 16.22 -5.88
CA GLY A 118 -23.64 17.40 -5.54
C GLY A 118 -22.88 18.40 -4.65
N LYS A 119 -23.60 19.42 -4.17
CA LYS A 119 -23.00 20.48 -3.33
C LYS A 119 -22.58 19.88 -1.97
N PRO A 120 -21.30 19.97 -1.59
CA PRO A 120 -20.85 19.41 -0.31
C PRO A 120 -21.32 20.26 0.88
N LYS A 121 -21.48 19.59 2.03
CA LYS A 121 -21.49 20.22 3.34
C LYS A 121 -20.07 20.63 3.70
N GLU A 122 -19.91 21.85 4.21
CA GLU A 122 -18.64 22.41 4.66
C GLU A 122 -18.58 22.37 6.18
N ILE A 123 -17.62 21.64 6.73
CA ILE A 123 -17.54 21.37 8.17
C ILE A 123 -16.15 21.83 8.65
N PRO A 124 -16.07 22.78 9.60
CA PRO A 124 -14.78 23.22 10.13
C PRO A 124 -14.11 22.09 10.90
N ILE A 125 -12.82 21.90 10.67
CA ILE A 125 -11.96 20.95 11.40
C ILE A 125 -10.87 21.72 12.14
N TYR A 126 -10.52 21.24 13.32
CA TYR A 126 -9.65 21.94 14.28
C TYR A 126 -8.83 20.95 15.11
N PRO A 127 -7.74 21.38 15.76
CA PRO A 127 -6.89 20.47 16.53
C PRO A 127 -7.65 19.72 17.62
N ASN A 128 -7.26 18.47 17.87
CA ASN A 128 -7.89 17.58 18.86
C ASN A 128 -9.37 17.24 18.55
N SER A 129 -9.78 17.38 17.29
CA SER A 129 -11.06 16.86 16.78
C SER A 129 -10.86 15.59 15.98
N THR A 130 -11.94 14.82 15.81
CA THR A 130 -11.97 13.63 14.97
C THR A 130 -13.27 13.55 14.20
N PHE A 131 -13.23 12.90 13.04
CA PHE A 131 -14.41 12.55 12.27
C PHE A 131 -14.22 11.20 11.58
N SER A 132 -15.34 10.55 11.28
CA SER A 132 -15.37 9.32 10.48
C SER A 132 -16.05 9.61 9.14
N VAL A 133 -15.43 9.17 8.06
CA VAL A 133 -16.01 9.27 6.72
C VAL A 133 -16.89 8.04 6.50
N PRO A 134 -18.19 8.21 6.19
CA PRO A 134 -19.04 7.07 5.86
C PRO A 134 -18.52 6.37 4.60
N VAL A 135 -18.58 5.04 4.59
CA VAL A 135 -18.08 4.21 3.48
C VAL A 135 -18.63 4.72 2.15
N ASN A 136 -17.74 4.87 1.17
CA ASN A 136 -18.05 5.27 -0.20
C ASN A 136 -18.64 6.69 -0.36
N SER A 137 -18.63 7.51 0.70
CA SER A 137 -19.05 8.91 0.62
C SER A 137 -17.98 9.77 -0.05
N VAL A 138 -18.42 10.70 -0.92
CA VAL A 138 -17.52 11.61 -1.63
C VAL A 138 -17.12 12.76 -0.72
N HIS A 139 -15.82 12.99 -0.58
CA HIS A 139 -15.31 13.96 0.36
C HIS A 139 -13.99 14.60 -0.09
N GLN A 140 -13.60 15.67 0.61
CA GLN A 140 -12.33 16.37 0.44
C GLN A 140 -11.90 17.04 1.75
N VAL A 141 -10.61 16.97 2.06
CA VAL A 141 -10.00 17.74 3.15
C VAL A 141 -9.25 18.92 2.53
N TRP A 142 -9.54 20.13 2.99
CA TRP A 142 -8.87 21.34 2.55
C TRP A 142 -8.27 22.08 3.74
N ASN A 143 -6.96 22.36 3.70
CA ASN A 143 -6.37 23.38 4.55
C ASN A 143 -6.78 24.78 4.05
N THR A 144 -7.84 25.33 4.64
CA THR A 144 -8.35 26.67 4.34
C THR A 144 -7.62 27.78 5.13
N HIS A 145 -6.65 27.42 5.98
CA HIS A 145 -5.84 28.38 6.74
C HIS A 145 -4.73 29.00 5.87
N GLU A 146 -4.36 30.25 6.16
CA GLU A 146 -3.44 31.03 5.32
C GLU A 146 -1.95 30.74 5.57
N ALA A 147 -1.58 30.36 6.79
CA ALA A 147 -0.18 30.36 7.21
C ALA A 147 0.30 29.07 7.91
N GLU A 148 -0.62 28.19 8.30
CA GLU A 148 -0.28 27.02 9.12
C GLU A 148 -0.61 25.73 8.37
N ASP A 149 0.28 24.75 8.46
CA ASP A 149 0.02 23.40 7.99
C ASP A 149 -1.12 22.73 8.77
N LEU A 150 -1.97 22.00 8.06
CA LEU A 150 -2.95 21.08 8.62
C LEU A 150 -2.31 19.69 8.69
N GLN A 151 -2.14 19.15 9.90
CA GLN A 151 -1.61 17.80 10.10
C GLN A 151 -2.65 16.91 10.77
N PHE A 152 -2.78 15.69 10.27
CA PHE A 152 -3.74 14.72 10.76
C PHE A 152 -3.23 13.29 10.61
N MET A 153 -3.76 12.42 11.46
CA MET A 153 -3.60 10.98 11.36
C MET A 153 -4.86 10.38 10.74
N VAL A 154 -4.67 9.40 9.86
CA VAL A 154 -5.76 8.68 9.20
C VAL A 154 -5.62 7.20 9.54
N ALA A 155 -6.74 6.55 9.86
CA ALA A 155 -6.84 5.10 9.91
C ALA A 155 -7.92 4.64 8.94
N ILE A 156 -7.58 3.72 8.05
CA ILE A 156 -8.51 3.13 7.10
C ILE A 156 -8.68 1.62 7.36
N SER A 157 -9.86 1.09 7.05
CA SER A 157 -10.07 -0.36 6.98
C SER A 157 -9.79 -0.90 5.57
N ARG A 158 -9.69 -2.22 5.43
CA ARG A 158 -9.55 -2.93 4.14
C ARG A 158 -8.40 -2.42 3.25
N PRO A 159 -7.16 -2.32 3.76
CA PRO A 159 -6.04 -1.85 2.95
C PRO A 159 -5.55 -2.92 1.95
N PRO A 160 -4.87 -2.53 0.85
CA PRO A 160 -4.73 -1.15 0.39
C PRO A 160 -6.04 -0.62 -0.20
N MET A 161 -6.33 0.65 0.04
CA MET A 161 -7.56 1.30 -0.42
C MET A 161 -7.60 1.50 -1.95
N GLU A 162 -8.78 1.33 -2.54
CA GLU A 162 -9.08 1.77 -3.90
C GLU A 162 -9.65 3.20 -3.89
N LEU A 163 -8.98 4.12 -4.59
CA LEU A 163 -9.29 5.55 -4.58
C LEU A 163 -9.98 5.97 -5.89
N PHE A 164 -11.22 6.45 -5.81
CA PHE A 164 -11.93 7.04 -6.95
C PHE A 164 -11.90 8.56 -6.85
N VAL A 165 -11.25 9.23 -7.81
CA VAL A 165 -11.05 10.68 -7.84
C VAL A 165 -12.03 11.36 -8.80
N TYR A 166 -12.57 12.49 -8.37
CA TYR A 166 -13.48 13.34 -9.15
C TYR A 166 -12.79 14.62 -9.59
N ARG A 167 -13.14 15.08 -10.80
CA ARG A 167 -12.69 16.38 -11.31
C ARG A 167 -13.31 17.53 -10.52
N ASN A 168 -14.59 17.42 -10.20
CA ASN A 168 -15.36 18.39 -9.42
C ASN A 168 -16.59 17.72 -8.78
N TRP A 169 -17.31 18.47 -7.95
CA TRP A 169 -18.51 18.02 -7.24
C TRP A 169 -19.72 17.69 -8.15
N SER A 170 -19.66 18.01 -9.44
CA SER A 170 -20.68 17.69 -10.43
C SER A 170 -20.26 16.55 -11.37
N THR A 171 -19.10 15.93 -11.12
CA THR A 171 -18.61 14.81 -11.92
C THR A 171 -19.44 13.57 -11.60
N PRO A 172 -20.07 12.92 -12.59
CA PRO A 172 -20.83 11.70 -12.37
C PRO A 172 -20.03 10.59 -11.69
N HIS A 173 -20.67 9.79 -10.83
CA HIS A 173 -20.03 8.73 -10.07
C HIS A 173 -19.39 7.66 -10.96
N ASN A 174 -19.95 7.41 -12.15
CA ASN A 174 -19.42 6.50 -13.16
C ASN A 174 -18.27 7.10 -13.98
N GLU A 175 -18.04 8.41 -13.90
CA GLU A 175 -16.90 9.11 -14.51
C GLU A 175 -15.74 9.33 -13.53
N ALA A 176 -15.92 8.99 -12.25
CA ALA A 176 -14.84 9.03 -11.27
C ALA A 176 -13.71 8.06 -11.69
N ILE A 177 -12.47 8.55 -11.62
CA ILE A 177 -11.30 7.83 -12.09
C ILE A 177 -10.73 7.01 -10.95
N LEU A 178 -10.60 5.70 -11.13
CA LEU A 178 -9.80 4.87 -10.24
C LEU A 178 -8.34 5.28 -10.38
N GLU A 179 -7.78 5.87 -9.32
CA GLU A 179 -6.41 6.39 -9.33
C GLU A 179 -5.47 5.46 -8.57
N GLU A 180 -4.32 5.17 -9.18
CA GLU A 180 -3.26 4.43 -8.53
C GLU A 180 -2.64 5.27 -7.40
N ILE A 181 -2.79 4.80 -6.17
CA ILE A 181 -2.22 5.46 -5.00
C ILE A 181 -0.69 5.40 -5.07
N LYS A 182 -0.07 6.55 -5.31
CA LYS A 182 1.39 6.66 -5.52
C LYS A 182 2.20 6.15 -4.35
N TRP A 183 1.72 6.30 -3.12
CA TRP A 183 2.41 5.80 -1.92
C TRP A 183 2.28 4.30 -1.71
N ASN A 184 1.45 3.59 -2.48
CA ASN A 184 1.43 2.13 -2.51
C ASN A 184 2.50 1.55 -3.45
N LYS A 185 3.25 2.39 -4.16
CA LYS A 185 4.40 1.94 -4.94
C LYS A 185 5.58 1.71 -4.02
N LEU A 186 6.07 0.47 -4.00
CA LEU A 186 7.38 0.15 -3.43
C LEU A 186 8.44 0.88 -4.26
N LYS A 187 9.31 1.67 -3.61
CA LYS A 187 10.49 2.22 -4.28
C LYS A 187 11.41 1.04 -4.64
N SER A 188 12.22 1.19 -5.69
CA SER A 188 12.92 0.11 -6.41
C SER A 188 13.53 -1.02 -5.55
N SER A 189 13.71 -2.18 -6.18
CA SER A 189 14.15 -3.51 -5.70
C SER A 189 15.25 -3.63 -4.62
N SER A 190 15.95 -2.56 -4.24
CA SER A 190 16.78 -2.55 -3.02
C SER A 190 15.93 -2.63 -1.73
N GLU A 191 14.67 -2.17 -1.77
CA GLU A 191 13.71 -2.31 -0.66
C GLU A 191 12.81 -3.55 -0.79
N LEU A 192 12.89 -4.26 -1.93
CA LEU A 192 11.88 -5.19 -2.44
C LEU A 192 12.37 -6.64 -2.57
N LYS A 193 13.36 -7.07 -1.78
CA LYS A 193 13.50 -8.52 -1.47
C LYS A 193 12.29 -9.04 -0.66
N GLN A 194 11.41 -8.13 -0.28
CA GLN A 194 10.27 -8.33 0.57
C GLN A 194 9.03 -8.64 -0.29
N CYS A 195 8.59 -9.90 -0.22
CA CYS A 195 7.23 -10.34 -0.52
C CYS A 195 6.84 -10.47 -1.99
N LYS A 196 7.20 -11.61 -2.59
CA LYS A 196 6.27 -12.31 -3.49
C LYS A 196 5.80 -13.58 -2.78
N GLU A 197 4.51 -13.68 -2.51
CA GLU A 197 3.90 -14.90 -1.98
C GLU A 197 3.69 -15.90 -3.12
N PRO A 198 4.04 -17.19 -2.96
CA PRO A 198 3.74 -18.19 -3.99
C PRO A 198 2.24 -18.51 -4.01
N GLU A 199 1.69 -18.65 -5.22
CA GLU A 199 0.31 -19.09 -5.45
C GLU A 199 0.07 -20.44 -4.75
N LEU A 200 -0.97 -20.51 -3.92
CA LEU A 200 -1.45 -21.77 -3.34
C LEU A 200 -1.88 -22.69 -4.47
N LYS A 201 -1.20 -23.83 -4.61
CA LYS A 201 -1.76 -24.97 -5.33
C LYS A 201 -2.60 -25.75 -4.33
N ASP A 202 -3.90 -25.81 -4.58
CA ASP A 202 -4.79 -26.74 -3.87
C ASP A 202 -4.35 -28.17 -4.18
N GLU A 203 -3.76 -28.84 -3.20
CA GLU A 203 -3.51 -30.29 -3.27
C GLU A 203 -4.65 -31.01 -2.54
N LEU A 204 -5.41 -31.77 -3.32
CA LEU A 204 -6.44 -32.75 -2.96
C LEU A 204 -5.79 -34.13 -2.75
#